data_AF-A0A9D4NA48-F1
#
_entry.id   AF-A0A9D4NA48-F1
#
_cell.length_a   1.000
_cell.length_b   1.000
_cell.length_c   1.000
_cell.angle_alpha   90.00
_cell.angle_beta   90.00
_cell.angle_gamma   90.00
#
_symmetry.space_group_name_H-M   'P 1'
#
loop_
_entity.id
_entity.type
_entity.pdbx_description
1 polymer ?
#
loop_
_entity_poly.entity_id
_entity_poly.type
_entity_poly.pdbx_seq_one_letter_code
_entity_poly.pdbx_strand_id
1 'polypeptide(L)'
;MGSRSETKTQAETGLVFHTRWLSFDDALKSILVNYSSLLSVLVADKSAKAVGLVKSMSCFKFLYTAHFLADVMHYLCRFFKAYQTSDISFNTVYPLLENTVRKIHSLENCSGENITAFLQCVPA
;
A
#
# COMPACT_ATOMS: atom_id res chain seq x y z
N MET A 1 -19.85 -48.11 -27.53
CA MET A 1 -19.03 -48.26 -26.30
C MET A 1 -17.75 -47.49 -26.57
N GLY A 2 -17.60 -46.24 -26.13
CA GLY A 2 -17.46 -45.85 -24.72
C GLY A 2 -16.11 -46.40 -24.22
N SER A 3 -15.06 -45.64 -23.94
CA SER A 3 -15.03 -44.33 -23.30
C SER A 3 -13.75 -43.56 -23.65
N ARG A 4 -13.95 -42.28 -23.96
CA ARG A 4 -12.95 -41.21 -23.87
C ARG A 4 -12.63 -41.03 -22.38
N SER A 5 -11.41 -41.32 -21.94
CA SER A 5 -10.95 -40.92 -20.60
C SER A 5 -10.07 -39.69 -20.75
N GLU A 6 -10.71 -38.56 -20.42
CA GLU A 6 -10.09 -37.26 -20.21
C GLU A 6 -9.24 -37.31 -18.94
N THR A 7 -8.02 -36.80 -19.01
CA THR A 7 -7.34 -36.18 -17.86
C THR A 7 -6.51 -35.02 -18.38
N LYS A 8 -7.22 -33.92 -18.71
CA LYS A 8 -6.63 -32.59 -18.63
C LYS A 8 -6.53 -32.24 -17.15
N THR A 9 -5.37 -32.41 -16.54
CA THR A 9 -5.09 -31.76 -15.25
C THR A 9 -4.81 -30.31 -15.56
N GLN A 10 -5.89 -29.53 -15.50
CA GLN A 10 -5.94 -28.12 -15.80
C GLN A 10 -5.60 -27.34 -14.52
N ALA A 11 -4.59 -26.49 -14.64
CA ALA A 11 -4.24 -25.38 -13.76
C ALA A 11 -3.94 -25.73 -12.29
N GLU A 12 -2.65 -25.85 -11.97
CA GLU A 12 -2.15 -25.28 -10.72
C GLU A 12 -2.62 -23.82 -10.68
N THR A 13 -3.67 -23.54 -9.93
CA THR A 13 -3.95 -22.20 -9.43
C THR A 13 -2.75 -21.83 -8.59
N GLY A 14 -1.75 -21.21 -9.23
CA GLY A 14 -0.67 -20.53 -8.53
C GLY A 14 -1.32 -19.73 -7.42
N LEU A 15 -0.95 -20.04 -6.18
CA LEU A 15 -1.48 -19.39 -5.00
C LEU A 15 -1.11 -17.91 -5.14
N VAL A 16 -1.97 -17.11 -5.74
CA VAL A 16 -1.80 -15.65 -5.87
C VAL A 16 -2.12 -15.06 -4.50
N PHE A 17 -1.28 -15.37 -3.53
CA PHE A 17 -1.04 -14.54 -2.37
C PHE A 17 0.00 -13.48 -2.73
N HIS A 18 -0.07 -12.90 -3.94
CA HIS A 18 0.58 -11.61 -4.17
C HIS A 18 -0.02 -10.67 -3.13
N THR A 19 0.78 -10.40 -2.11
CA THR A 19 0.36 -9.87 -0.83
C THR A 19 -0.32 -8.55 -1.10
N ARG A 20 -1.65 -8.53 -0.95
CA ARG A 20 -2.51 -7.36 -1.20
C ARG A 20 -1.92 -6.08 -0.61
N TRP A 21 -1.24 -6.20 0.53
CA TRP A 21 -0.56 -5.12 1.23
C TRP A 21 0.66 -4.55 0.49
N LEU A 22 1.45 -5.37 -0.20
CA LEU A 22 2.59 -4.90 -1.00
C LEU A 22 2.11 -4.14 -2.24
N SER A 23 1.12 -4.69 -2.96
CA SER A 23 0.52 -3.97 -4.09
C SER A 23 -0.15 -2.66 -3.66
N PHE A 24 -0.72 -2.63 -2.45
CA PHE A 24 -1.31 -1.42 -1.89
C PHE A 24 -0.25 -0.37 -1.54
N ASP A 25 0.88 -0.77 -0.94
CA ASP A 25 2.04 0.11 -0.69
C ASP A 25 2.60 0.71 -1.99
N ASP A 26 2.76 -0.12 -3.02
CA ASP A 26 3.22 0.34 -4.33
C ASP A 26 2.23 1.33 -4.97
N ALA A 27 0.92 1.06 -4.87
CA ALA A 27 -0.11 1.97 -5.35
C ALA A 27 -0.11 3.30 -4.57
N LEU A 28 0.01 3.24 -3.24
CA LEU A 28 0.05 4.43 -2.39
C LEU A 28 1.26 5.30 -2.70
N LYS A 29 2.46 4.71 -2.79
CA LYS A 29 3.68 5.40 -3.19
C LYS A 29 3.54 6.02 -4.58
N SER A 30 2.97 5.29 -5.52
CA SER A 30 2.74 5.79 -6.87
C SER A 30 1.82 7.01 -6.88
N ILE A 31 0.75 7.00 -6.07
CA ILE A 31 -0.14 8.15 -5.89
C ILE A 31 0.63 9.35 -5.32
N LEU A 32 1.40 9.15 -4.25
CA LEU A 32 2.12 10.24 -3.58
C LEU A 32 3.20 10.87 -4.47
N VAL A 33 4.01 10.04 -5.13
CA VAL A 33 5.10 10.51 -6.02
C VAL A 33 4.53 11.24 -7.24
N ASN A 34 3.42 10.77 -7.80
CA ASN A 34 2.84 11.32 -9.02
C ASN A 34 1.66 12.25 -8.78
N TYR A 35 1.43 12.69 -7.53
CA TYR A 35 0.19 13.37 -7.13
C TYR A 35 -0.13 14.59 -8.02
N SER A 36 0.86 15.45 -8.26
CA SER A 36 0.70 16.65 -9.10
C SER A 36 0.35 16.31 -10.55
N SER A 37 1.02 15.30 -11.12
CA SER A 37 0.77 14.85 -12.49
C SER A 37 -0.61 14.20 -12.62
N LEU A 38 -0.98 13.37 -11.64
CA LEU A 38 -2.28 12.71 -11.57
C LEU A 38 -3.42 13.73 -11.48
N LEU A 39 -3.30 14.75 -10.62
CA LEU A 39 -4.27 15.85 -10.56
C LEU A 39 -4.38 16.59 -11.90
N SER A 40 -3.25 16.88 -12.55
CA SER A 40 -3.24 17.60 -13.83
C SER A 40 -3.99 16.83 -14.92
N VAL A 41 -3.77 15.52 -15.01
CA VAL A 41 -4.47 14.64 -15.96
C VAL A 41 -5.96 14.57 -15.64
N LEU A 42 -6.34 14.41 -14.36
CA LEU A 42 -7.76 14.34 -13.97
C LEU A 42 -8.50 15.67 -14.20
N VAL A 43 -7.83 16.81 -14.01
CA VAL A 43 -8.41 18.13 -14.33
C VAL A 43 -8.60 18.28 -15.83
N ALA A 44 -7.68 17.78 -16.65
CA ALA A 44 -7.77 17.83 -18.10
C ALA A 44 -8.88 16.95 -18.70
N ASP A 45 -9.19 15.81 -18.07
CA ASP A 45 -10.20 14.85 -18.51
C ASP A 45 -11.64 15.43 -18.53
N LYS A 46 -11.93 16.39 -17.65
CA LYS A 46 -13.23 17.12 -17.55
C LYS A 46 -14.48 16.25 -17.35
N SER A 47 -14.37 14.92 -17.24
CA SER A 47 -15.54 14.08 -16.95
C SER A 47 -16.03 14.29 -15.53
N ALA A 48 -17.34 14.07 -15.30
CA ALA A 48 -17.93 14.16 -13.96
C ALA A 48 -17.22 13.24 -12.94
N LYS A 49 -16.73 12.08 -13.40
CA LYS A 49 -15.95 11.14 -12.58
C LYS A 49 -14.61 11.74 -12.18
N ALA A 50 -13.88 12.32 -13.13
CA ALA A 50 -12.59 12.94 -12.87
C ALA A 50 -12.72 14.15 -11.94
N VAL A 51 -13.74 14.99 -12.13
CA VAL A 51 -14.03 16.13 -11.24
C VAL A 51 -14.34 15.66 -9.81
N GLY A 52 -15.17 14.62 -9.66
CA GLY A 52 -15.48 14.05 -8.34
C GLY A 52 -14.24 13.45 -7.66
N LEU A 53 -13.36 12.82 -8.43
CA LEU A 53 -12.12 12.24 -7.93
C LEU A 53 -11.14 13.33 -7.49
N VAL A 54 -10.93 14.37 -8.30
CA VAL A 54 -10.09 15.53 -7.93
C VAL A 54 -10.56 16.13 -6.61
N LYS A 55 -11.87 16.40 -6.48
CA LYS A 55 -12.44 16.94 -5.23
C LYS A 55 -12.12 16.06 -4.02
N SER A 56 -12.21 14.74 -4.19
CA SER A 56 -11.93 13.77 -3.12
C SER A 56 -10.44 13.72 -2.79
N MET A 57 -9.57 13.75 -3.80
CA MET A 57 -8.12 13.65 -3.63
C MET A 57 -7.47 14.94 -3.13
N SER A 58 -8.11 16.09 -3.35
CA SER A 58 -7.62 17.40 -2.91
C SER A 58 -8.09 17.79 -1.51
N CYS A 59 -8.87 16.94 -0.83
CA CYS A 59 -9.26 17.24 0.55
C CYS A 59 -8.12 16.91 1.53
N PHE A 60 -7.98 17.74 2.57
CA PHE A 60 -6.98 17.53 3.62
C PHE A 60 -7.06 16.12 4.22
N LYS A 61 -8.28 15.62 4.46
CA LYS A 61 -8.49 14.28 5.01
C LYS A 61 -7.86 13.19 4.13
N PHE A 62 -7.98 13.27 2.81
CA PHE A 62 -7.38 12.30 1.90
C PHE A 62 -5.86 12.39 1.94
N LEU A 63 -5.32 13.60 1.79
CA LEU A 63 -3.87 13.83 1.77
C LEU A 63 -3.22 13.39 3.09
N TYR A 64 -3.77 13.83 4.21
CA TYR A 64 -3.33 13.41 5.54
C TYR A 64 -3.36 11.88 5.67
N THR A 65 -4.47 11.24 5.29
CA THR A 65 -4.60 9.78 5.38
C THR A 65 -3.58 9.09 4.48
N ALA A 66 -3.35 9.56 3.26
CA ALA A 66 -2.41 8.96 2.32
C ALA A 66 -0.97 9.03 2.85
N HIS A 67 -0.54 10.20 3.34
CA HIS A 67 0.80 10.36 3.91
C HIS A 67 0.99 9.56 5.21
N PHE A 68 0.02 9.62 6.13
CA PHE A 68 0.03 8.81 7.35
C PHE A 68 0.07 7.31 7.04
N LEU A 69 -0.74 6.86 6.09
CA LEU A 69 -0.79 5.46 5.69
C LEU A 69 0.52 5.01 5.04
N ALA A 70 1.25 5.90 4.36
CA ALA A 70 2.57 5.58 3.81
C ALA A 70 3.59 5.30 4.93
N ASP A 71 3.53 6.06 6.03
CA ASP A 71 4.37 5.82 7.21
C ASP A 71 4.05 4.47 7.87
N VAL A 72 2.78 4.12 8.01
CA VAL A 72 2.35 2.81 8.53
C VAL A 72 2.77 1.68 7.59
N MET A 73 2.56 1.85 6.29
CA MET A 73 2.84 0.83 5.29
C MET A 73 4.32 0.55 5.11
N HIS A 74 5.20 1.53 5.33
CA HIS A 74 6.64 1.31 5.35
C HIS A 74 7.05 0.17 6.30
N TYR A 75 6.55 0.19 7.53
CA TYR A 75 6.88 -0.82 8.54
C TYR A 75 6.21 -2.17 8.24
N LEU A 76 4.92 -2.14 7.88
CA LEU A 76 4.17 -3.36 7.59
C LEU A 76 4.69 -4.09 6.34
N CYS A 77 5.11 -3.38 5.29
CA CYS A 77 5.65 -4.02 4.10
C CYS A 77 7.01 -4.67 4.34
N ARG A 78 7.86 -4.05 5.16
CA ARG A 78 9.13 -4.67 5.59
C ARG A 78 8.86 -5.97 6.36
N PHE A 79 7.87 -5.95 7.25
CA PHE A 79 7.42 -7.13 7.98
C PHE A 79 6.87 -8.22 7.03
N PHE A 80 5.93 -7.88 6.14
CA PHE A 80 5.33 -8.84 5.21
C PHE A 80 6.36 -9.44 4.25
N LYS A 81 7.36 -8.68 3.80
CA LYS A 81 8.44 -9.19 2.96
C LYS A 81 9.28 -10.24 3.69
N ALA A 82 9.58 -10.04 4.97
CA ALA A 82 10.32 -11.02 5.76
C ALA A 82 9.56 -12.35 5.89
N TYR A 83 8.24 -12.30 6.03
CA TYR A 83 7.36 -13.48 6.10
C TYR A 83 7.07 -14.15 4.75
N GLN A 84 7.52 -13.57 3.64
CA GLN A 84 7.40 -14.19 2.30
C GLN A 84 8.67 -14.94 1.90
N THR A 85 9.70 -14.95 2.75
CA THR A 85 10.90 -15.74 2.51
C THR A 85 10.59 -17.23 2.68
N SER A 86 11.21 -18.09 1.86
CA SER A 86 10.99 -19.54 1.93
C SER A 86 11.63 -20.20 3.16
N ASP A 87 12.55 -19.51 3.83
CA ASP A 87 13.28 -19.98 5.01
C ASP A 87 13.05 -19.00 6.18
N ILE A 88 11.92 -19.18 6.86
CA ILE A 88 11.52 -18.33 7.98
C ILE A 88 12.09 -18.91 9.29
N SER A 89 13.05 -18.21 9.88
CA SER A 89 13.53 -18.51 11.23
C SER A 89 12.82 -17.66 12.28
N PHE A 90 12.28 -18.29 13.32
CA PHE A 90 11.62 -17.61 14.44
C PHE A 90 12.50 -16.52 15.08
N ASN A 91 13.80 -16.81 15.21
CA ASN A 91 14.79 -15.88 15.75
C ASN A 91 14.93 -14.59 14.92
N THR A 92 14.57 -14.64 13.64
CA THR A 92 14.60 -13.49 12.74
C THR A 92 13.26 -12.74 12.72
N VAL A 93 12.14 -13.47 12.65
CA VAL A 93 10.83 -12.84 12.48
C VAL A 93 10.21 -12.30 13.75
N TYR A 94 10.46 -12.91 14.90
CA TYR A 94 9.88 -12.46 16.17
C TYR A 94 10.39 -11.08 16.60
N PRO A 95 11.72 -10.79 16.59
CA PRO A 95 12.20 -9.43 16.86
C PRO A 95 11.69 -8.39 15.85
N LEU A 96 11.50 -8.80 14.59
CA LEU A 96 10.94 -7.94 13.55
C LEU A 96 9.47 -7.62 13.82
N LEU A 97 8.67 -8.59 14.29
CA LEU A 97 7.29 -8.38 14.73
C LEU A 97 7.24 -7.35 15.86
N GLU A 98 7.98 -7.59 16.94
CA GLU A 98 8.01 -6.67 18.10
C GLU A 98 8.44 -5.26 17.69
N ASN A 99 9.46 -5.16 16.84
CA ASN A 99 9.91 -3.86 16.34
C ASN A 99 8.86 -3.17 15.48
N THR A 100 8.15 -3.91 14.62
CA THR A 100 7.08 -3.37 13.77
C THR A 100 5.93 -2.85 14.63
N VAL A 101 5.49 -3.63 15.62
CA VAL A 101 4.45 -3.20 16.58
C VAL A 101 4.89 -1.94 17.32
N ARG A 102 6.12 -1.91 17.86
CA ARG A 102 6.66 -0.76 18.58
C ARG A 102 6.71 0.50 17.70
N LYS A 103 7.15 0.36 16.45
CA LYS A 103 7.23 1.49 15.51
C LYS A 103 5.85 2.00 15.11
N ILE A 104 4.89 1.13 14.85
CA ILE A 104 3.51 1.55 14.56
C ILE A 104 2.89 2.25 15.77
N HIS A 105 3.07 1.70 16.97
CA HIS A 105 2.59 2.35 18.20
C HIS A 105 3.28 3.72 18.43
N SER A 106 4.53 3.89 18.03
CA SER A 106 5.20 5.20 18.13
C SER A 106 4.56 6.27 17.24
N LEU A 107 3.86 5.88 16.16
CA LEU A 107 3.16 6.82 15.28
C LEU A 107 1.97 7.52 15.94
N GLU A 108 1.47 7.00 17.07
CA GLU A 108 0.43 7.66 17.86
C GLU A 108 0.95 8.96 18.52
N ASN A 109 2.23 8.97 18.89
CA ASN A 109 2.85 10.04 19.67
C ASN A 109 3.91 10.83 18.87
N CYS A 110 4.39 10.29 17.76
CA CYS A 110 5.39 10.90 16.90
C CYS A 110 4.93 10.79 15.45
N SER A 111 4.75 11.93 14.78
CA SER A 111 4.44 11.96 13.36
C SER A 111 5.51 11.25 12.53
N GLY A 112 5.09 10.40 11.59
CA GLY A 112 6.00 9.75 10.65
C GLY A 112 6.63 10.74 9.66
N GLU A 113 7.63 10.27 8.92
CA GLU A 113 8.40 11.13 8.00
C GLU A 113 7.53 11.71 6.88
N ASN A 114 6.67 10.89 6.28
CA ASN A 114 5.83 11.30 5.15
C ASN A 114 4.78 12.32 5.60
N ILE A 115 4.11 12.07 6.73
CA ILE A 115 3.12 13.01 7.24
C ILE A 115 3.76 14.32 7.73
N THR A 116 4.93 14.25 8.35
CA THR A 116 5.67 15.45 8.79
C THR A 116 6.06 16.33 7.60
N ALA A 117 6.63 15.73 6.56
CA ALA A 117 7.00 16.45 5.34
C ALA A 117 5.78 17.08 4.64
N PHE A 118 4.64 16.37 4.65
CA PHE A 118 3.38 16.92 4.13
C PHE A 118 2.93 18.14 4.93
N LEU A 119 2.86 18.04 6.26
CA LEU A 119 2.37 19.12 7.11
C LEU A 119 3.23 20.38 7.02
N GLN A 120 4.53 20.27 6.77
CA GLN A 120 5.42 21.41 6.52
C GLN A 120 5.08 22.17 5.23
N CYS A 121 4.45 21.50 4.26
CA CYS A 121 4.04 22.10 2.99
C CYS A 121 2.64 22.72 3.05
N VAL A 122 1.88 22.50 4.12
CA VAL A 122 0.51 23.02 4.27
C VAL A 122 0.57 24.40 4.93
N PRO A 123 -0.01 25.46 4.32
CA PRO A 123 -0.09 26.77 4.96
C PRO A 123 -0.93 26.71 6.25
N ALA A 124 -0.48 27.44 7.28
CA ALA A 124 -1.08 27.49 8.61
C ALA A 124 -2.50 28.07 8.63
#